data_AF-A0A3D4RPN0-F1
#
_entry.id   AF-A0A3D4RPN0-F1
#
_cell.length_a   1.000
_cell.length_b   1.000
_cell.length_c   1.000
_cell.angle_alpha   90.00
_cell.angle_beta   90.00
_cell.angle_gamma   90.00
#
_symmetry.space_group_name_H-M   'P 1'
#
loop_
_entity.id
_entity.type
_entity.pdbx_description
1 polymer ?
#
loop_
_entity_poly.entity_id
_entity_poly.type
_entity_poly.pdbx_seq_one_letter_code
_entity_poly.pdbx_strand_id
1 'polypeptide(L)'
;MLHKLKRFTTSLLPVDSGRRGECNRCGECCKLPFPCPFLRYDEQGLSTCAVYYARPPSCRKYPRVASENLTQETCGYYFVDVQDIGMNPQPEQAGG
;
A
#
# COMPACT_ATOMS: atom_id res chain seq x y z
N MET A 1 -21.95 13.56 2.68
CA MET A 1 -21.16 13.91 1.46
C MET A 1 -19.74 14.36 1.78
N LEU A 2 -19.50 15.08 2.87
CA LEU A 2 -18.18 15.59 3.27
C LEU A 2 -17.09 14.50 3.39
N HIS A 3 -17.40 13.34 3.97
CA HIS A 3 -16.44 12.22 4.10
C HIS A 3 -16.03 11.59 2.76
N LYS A 4 -16.95 11.54 1.78
CA LYS A 4 -16.66 11.01 0.43
C LYS A 4 -15.73 11.97 -0.32
N LEU A 5 -15.97 13.27 -0.20
CA LEU A 5 -15.11 14.30 -0.76
C LEU A 5 -13.72 14.28 -0.10
N LYS A 6 -13.65 14.19 1.24
CA LYS A 6 -12.41 14.07 1.99
C LYS A 6 -11.57 12.86 1.56
N ARG A 7 -12.20 11.68 1.40
CA ARG A 7 -11.51 10.46 0.96
C ARG A 7 -11.01 10.55 -0.48
N PHE A 8 -11.75 11.23 -1.35
CA PHE A 8 -11.33 11.47 -2.72
C PHE A 8 -10.12 12.42 -2.77
N THR A 9 -10.16 13.54 -2.05
CA THR A 9 -9.06 14.51 -2.04
C THR A 9 -7.80 13.96 -1.36
N THR A 10 -7.93 13.18 -0.28
CA THR A 10 -6.76 12.55 0.37
C THR A 10 -6.08 11.50 -0.49
N SER A 11 -6.78 10.90 -1.46
CA SER A 11 -6.17 9.96 -2.42
C SER A 11 -5.13 10.62 -3.34
N LEU A 12 -5.15 11.95 -3.45
CA LEU A 12 -4.20 12.72 -4.25
C LEU A 12 -2.98 13.18 -3.44
N LEU A 13 -3.05 13.17 -2.11
CA LEU A 13 -1.94 13.52 -1.22
C LEU A 13 -0.74 12.55 -1.38
N PRO A 14 0.48 13.00 -1.03
CA PRO A 14 1.65 12.13 -1.01
C PRO A 14 1.51 11.01 0.01
N VAL A 15 2.24 9.93 -0.27
CA VAL A 15 2.47 8.82 0.65
C VAL A 15 3.48 9.26 1.71
N ASP A 16 3.30 8.78 2.94
CA ASP A 16 4.20 9.02 4.06
C ASP A 16 5.64 8.59 3.72
N SER A 17 6.62 9.43 4.03
CA SER A 17 8.04 9.14 3.79
C SER A 17 8.58 7.99 4.65
N GLY A 18 7.92 7.69 5.77
CA GLY A 18 8.21 6.53 6.62
C GLY A 18 7.64 5.21 6.09
N ARG A 19 6.85 5.21 4.99
CA ARG A 19 6.29 3.97 4.45
C ARG A 19 7.38 3.06 3.86
N ARG A 20 7.32 1.79 4.20
CA ARG A 20 8.22 0.74 3.72
C ARG A 20 7.46 -0.51 3.30
N GLY A 21 8.18 -1.43 2.66
CA GLY A 21 7.62 -2.67 2.13
C GLY A 21 6.91 -2.50 0.79
N GLU A 22 6.21 -3.55 0.38
CA GLU A 22 5.54 -3.63 -0.92
C GLU A 22 4.25 -4.45 -0.84
N CYS A 23 3.48 -4.43 -1.94
CA CYS A 23 2.27 -5.25 -2.04
C CYS A 23 2.65 -6.73 -2.09
N ASN A 24 2.44 -7.46 -1.00
CA ASN A 24 2.66 -8.91 -0.90
C ASN A 24 1.49 -9.76 -1.43
N ARG A 25 0.56 -9.16 -2.19
CA ARG A 25 -0.57 -9.86 -2.81
C ARG A 25 -1.52 -10.58 -1.83
N CYS A 26 -1.62 -10.14 -0.57
CA CYS A 26 -2.59 -10.65 0.40
C CYS A 26 -4.07 -10.44 0.00
N GLY A 27 -4.36 -9.37 -0.75
CA GLY A 27 -5.71 -9.07 -1.25
C GLY A 27 -6.67 -8.40 -0.25
N GLU A 28 -6.29 -8.24 1.02
CA GLU A 28 -7.16 -7.64 2.04
C GLU A 28 -7.52 -6.18 1.73
N CYS A 29 -6.55 -5.38 1.30
CA CYS A 29 -6.82 -3.99 0.91
C CYS A 29 -7.72 -3.87 -0.33
N CYS A 30 -7.76 -4.89 -1.19
CA CYS A 30 -8.65 -4.95 -2.34
C CYS A 30 -10.11 -5.26 -1.94
N LYS A 31 -10.36 -5.66 -0.70
CA LYS A 31 -11.72 -5.90 -0.16
C LYS A 31 -12.29 -4.67 0.54
N LEU A 32 -11.56 -3.56 0.58
CA LEU A 32 -11.92 -2.36 1.35
C LEU A 32 -12.45 -1.21 0.48
N PRO A 33 -13.55 -0.54 0.88
CA PRO A 33 -14.48 -0.94 1.96
C PRO A 33 -15.44 -2.08 1.54
N PHE A 34 -15.47 -2.40 0.24
CA PHE A 34 -16.24 -3.50 -0.32
C PHE A 34 -15.34 -4.33 -1.24
N PRO A 35 -15.65 -5.62 -1.46
CA PRO A 35 -14.93 -6.46 -2.41
C PRO A 35 -14.77 -5.80 -3.78
N CYS A 36 -13.53 -5.55 -4.20
CA CYS A 36 -13.26 -4.97 -5.50
C CYS A 36 -13.70 -5.93 -6.63
N PRO A 37 -14.50 -5.48 -7.61
CA PRO A 37 -14.95 -6.34 -8.71
C PRO A 37 -13.82 -6.80 -9.63
N PHE A 38 -12.64 -6.16 -9.55
CA PHE A 38 -11.45 -6.49 -10.34
C PHE A 38 -10.44 -7.35 -9.56
N LEU A 39 -10.73 -7.72 -8.30
CA LEU A 39 -9.91 -8.66 -7.54
C LEU A 39 -10.02 -10.05 -8.16
N ARG A 40 -8.88 -10.69 -8.37
CA ARG A 40 -8.72 -12.05 -8.89
C ARG A 40 -7.68 -12.77 -8.02
N TYR A 41 -7.54 -14.07 -8.23
CA TYR A 41 -6.54 -14.91 -7.58
C TYR A 41 -5.86 -15.79 -8.63
N ASP A 42 -4.57 -16.01 -8.50
CA ASP A 42 -3.84 -16.98 -9.34
C ASP A 42 -3.95 -18.40 -8.78
N GLU A 43 -3.28 -19.35 -9.45
CA GLU A 43 -3.26 -20.77 -9.08
C GLU A 43 -2.64 -21.02 -7.69
N GLN A 44 -1.79 -20.11 -7.22
CA GLN A 44 -1.16 -20.16 -5.89
C GLN A 44 -2.02 -19.48 -4.81
N GLY A 45 -3.20 -18.97 -5.18
CA GLY A 45 -4.10 -18.28 -4.27
C GLY A 45 -3.66 -16.85 -3.91
N LEU A 46 -2.70 -16.27 -4.65
CA LEU A 46 -2.26 -14.89 -4.43
C LEU A 46 -3.12 -13.92 -5.23
N SER A 47 -3.46 -12.78 -4.63
CA SER A 47 -4.34 -11.80 -5.28
C SER A 47 -3.70 -11.20 -6.54
N THR A 48 -4.50 -11.03 -7.60
CA THR A 48 -4.16 -10.28 -8.81
C THR A 48 -5.20 -9.18 -9.06
N CYS A 49 -4.79 -8.10 -9.73
CA CYS A 49 -5.69 -7.02 -10.10
C CYS A 49 -5.91 -7.03 -11.62
N ALA A 50 -7.14 -7.28 -12.06
CA ALA A 50 -7.48 -7.32 -13.48
C ALA A 50 -7.29 -5.96 -14.20
N VAL A 51 -7.22 -4.85 -13.45
CA VAL A 51 -7.05 -3.48 -13.97
C VAL A 51 -5.79 -2.82 -13.40
N TYR A 52 -4.70 -3.58 -13.19
CA TYR A 52 -3.51 -3.13 -12.48
C TYR A 52 -2.97 -1.76 -12.95
N TYR A 53 -2.90 -1.55 -14.26
CA TYR A 53 -2.41 -0.30 -14.84
C TYR A 53 -3.41 0.87 -14.76
N ALA A 54 -4.71 0.57 -14.61
CA ALA A 54 -5.79 1.56 -14.48
C ALA A 54 -6.27 1.72 -13.02
N ARG A 55 -5.48 1.26 -12.04
CA ARG A 55 -5.85 1.33 -10.62
C ARG A 55 -6.14 2.77 -10.19
N PRO A 56 -7.22 3.02 -9.44
CA PRO A 56 -7.50 4.34 -8.90
C PRO A 56 -6.36 4.76 -7.93
N PRO A 57 -6.14 6.08 -7.74
CA PRO A 57 -5.07 6.58 -6.87
C PRO A 57 -5.10 5.99 -5.46
N SER A 58 -6.29 5.74 -4.91
CA SER A 58 -6.47 5.08 -3.60
C SER A 58 -5.82 3.70 -3.55
N CYS A 59 -6.03 2.85 -4.56
CA CYS A 59 -5.42 1.51 -4.62
C CYS A 59 -3.91 1.56 -4.85
N ARG A 60 -3.40 2.55 -5.59
CA ARG A 60 -1.97 2.72 -5.84
C ARG A 60 -1.20 3.17 -4.59
N LYS A 61 -1.83 3.98 -3.75
CA LYS A 61 -1.20 4.61 -2.59
C LYS A 61 -1.52 3.95 -1.26
N TYR A 62 -2.46 3.02 -1.20
CA TYR A 62 -2.82 2.36 0.05
C TYR A 62 -1.66 1.49 0.60
N PRO A 63 -1.43 1.50 1.92
CA PRO A 63 -1.83 2.54 2.86
C PRO A 63 -0.96 3.80 2.66
N ARG A 64 -1.58 4.99 2.74
CA ARG A 64 -0.84 6.24 2.51
C ARG A 64 -0.06 6.67 3.74
N VAL A 65 -0.65 6.51 4.93
CA VAL A 65 -0.09 6.79 6.27
C VAL A 65 -0.43 5.62 7.20
N ALA A 66 0.29 5.51 8.34
CA ALA A 66 0.09 4.41 9.28
C ALA A 66 -1.37 4.25 9.76
N SER A 67 -2.04 5.37 10.07
CA SER A 67 -3.44 5.38 10.51
C SER A 67 -4.46 4.97 9.43
N GLU A 68 -4.06 4.90 8.16
CA GLU A 68 -4.89 4.39 7.06
C GLU A 68 -4.68 2.89 6.81
N ASN A 69 -3.67 2.26 7.40
CA ASN A 69 -3.43 0.82 7.27
C ASN A 69 -4.40 0.06 8.18
N LEU A 70 -5.43 -0.51 7.56
CA LEU A 70 -6.46 -1.35 8.21
C LEU A 70 -6.15 -2.84 8.09
N THR A 71 -5.03 -3.19 7.44
CA THR A 71 -4.64 -4.57 7.11
C THR A 71 -3.23 -4.86 7.60
N GLN A 72 -2.85 -4.29 8.75
CA GLN A 72 -1.48 -4.32 9.29
C GLN A 72 -0.99 -5.75 9.54
N GLU A 73 -1.88 -6.65 9.93
CA GLU A 73 -1.58 -8.05 10.23
C GLU A 73 -1.17 -8.88 8.99
N THR A 74 -1.54 -8.43 7.78
CA THR A 74 -1.39 -9.25 6.55
C THR A 74 -0.73 -8.53 5.40
N CYS A 75 -0.85 -7.20 5.32
CA CYS A 75 -0.33 -6.41 4.21
C CYS A 75 1.18 -6.18 4.38
N GLY A 76 1.94 -6.33 3.30
CA GLY A 76 3.40 -6.13 3.32
C GLY A 76 3.88 -4.69 3.54
N TYR A 77 2.98 -3.71 3.61
CA TYR A 77 3.33 -2.33 3.92
C TYR A 77 3.36 -2.06 5.42
N TYR A 78 4.42 -1.41 5.87
CA TYR A 78 4.61 -0.96 7.26
C TYR A 78 5.19 0.46 7.29
N PHE A 79 5.28 1.05 8.49
CA PHE A 79 5.75 2.42 8.69
C PHE A 79 6.81 2.44 9.78
N VAL A 80 7.89 3.18 9.53
CA VAL A 80 8.99 3.43 10.48
C VAL A 80 9.10 4.91 10.77
N ASP A 81 9.76 5.27 11.87
CA ASP A 81 10.09 6.67 12.12
C ASP A 81 11.10 7.15 11.05
N VAL A 82 10.90 8.36 10.54
CA VAL A 82 11.81 8.94 9.57
C VAL A 82 13.17 9.29 10.16
N GLN A 83 13.24 9.52 11.48
CA GLN A 83 14.51 9.70 12.18
C GLN A 83 15.36 8.43 12.17
N ASP A 84 14.73 7.25 12.16
CA ASP A 84 15.43 5.96 12.14
C ASP A 84 16.04 5.62 10.77
N ILE A 85 15.59 6.30 9.70
CA ILE A 85 16.11 6.09 8.34
C ILE A 85 17.57 6.58 8.23
N GLY A 86 17.92 7.64 8.95
CA GLY A 86 19.24 8.29 8.87
C GLY A 86 20.37 7.56 9.57
N MET A 87 20.09 6.47 10.31
CA MET A 87 21.08 5.72 11.09
C MET A 87 21.53 4.40 10.46
N ASN A 88 21.03 4.06 9.26
CA ASN A 88 21.44 2.84 8.55
C ASN A 88 22.02 3.20 7.17
N PRO A 89 23.35 3.29 7.01
CA PRO A 89 23.92 3.37 5.67
C PRO A 89 23.55 2.09 4.92
N GLN A 90 22.99 2.24 3.71
CA GLN A 90 22.71 1.09 2.85
C GLN A 90 24.01 0.30 2.64
N PRO A 91 23.97 -1.04 2.56
CA PRO A 91 25.12 -1.79 2.07
C PRO A 91 25.25 -1.53 0.57
N GLU A 92 25.92 -0.46 0.19
CA GLU A 92 26.49 -0.29 -1.14
C GLU A 92 27.65 -1.30 -1.29
N GLN A 93 27.51 -2.19 -2.28
CA GLN A 93 28.58 -2.57 -3.21
C GLN A 93 29.87 -3.11 -2.56
N ALA A 94 29.93 -4.43 -2.35
CA ALA A 94 31.21 -5.17 -2.34
C ALA A 94 31.11 -6.33 -3.33
N GLY A 95 31.16 -5.99 -4.61
CA GLY A 95 31.78 -6.86 -5.60
C GLY A 95 33.30 -6.79 -5.43
N GLY A 96 33.94 -7.96 -5.40
CA GLY A 96 35.38 -8.18 -5.31
C GLY A 96 35.64 -9.68 -5.37
#